data_AF-A0AAD9LTF7-F1
#
_entry.id   AF-A0AAD9LTF7-F1
#
_cell.length_a   1.000
_cell.length_b   1.000
_cell.length_c   1.000
_cell.angle_alpha   90.00
_cell.angle_beta   90.00
_cell.angle_gamma   90.00
#
_symmetry.space_group_name_H-M   'P 1'
#
loop_
_entity.id
_entity.type
_entity.pdbx_description
1 polymer ?
#
loop_
_entity_poly.entity_id
_entity_poly.type
_entity_poly.pdbx_seq_one_letter_code
_entity_poly.pdbx_strand_id
1 'polypeptide(L)'
;MSKKEAERTMQFQDELPPLPLPPLEQTLEQYIKSCEPLLTPSELDHTKAVAHDFLNGVGPQLQAILQERADTERNWIEEWWETFAYLQPRYPSAININWYGVLPGNWGPRDMSQCEAASIFTHAILKFRKNLLEYVKKK
;
A
#
# COMPACT_ATOMS: atom_id res chain seq x y z
N MET A 1 15.94 22.24 -30.78
CA MET A 1 15.47 21.71 -29.49
C MET A 1 15.07 20.26 -29.72
N SER A 2 15.79 19.31 -29.12
CA SER A 2 15.48 17.88 -29.23
C SER A 2 14.07 17.61 -28.69
N LYS A 3 13.21 16.94 -29.47
CA LYS A 3 11.91 16.47 -28.98
C LYS A 3 12.19 15.46 -27.87
N LYS A 4 11.87 15.80 -26.62
CA LYS A 4 11.88 14.84 -25.53
C LYS A 4 10.93 13.70 -25.92
N GLU A 5 11.45 12.49 -25.96
CA GLU A 5 10.66 11.30 -26.27
C GLU A 5 9.53 11.18 -25.24
N ALA A 6 8.31 10.83 -25.69
CA ALA A 6 7.16 10.76 -24.82
C ALA A 6 7.34 9.61 -23.81
N GLU A 7 7.18 9.92 -22.52
CA GLU A 7 7.35 8.94 -21.44
C GLU A 7 6.28 7.83 -21.51
N ARG A 8 6.69 6.59 -21.27
CA ARG A 8 5.80 5.42 -21.17
C ARG A 8 5.39 5.19 -19.72
N THR A 9 4.15 4.73 -19.52
CA THR A 9 3.57 4.52 -18.18
C THR A 9 4.43 3.64 -17.26
N MET A 10 5.06 2.59 -17.78
CA MET A 10 5.84 1.63 -16.99
C MET A 10 7.36 1.81 -17.10
N GLN A 11 7.84 2.90 -17.72
CA GLN A 11 9.26 3.00 -18.09
C GLN A 11 10.24 2.99 -16.91
N PHE A 12 9.79 3.36 -15.71
CA PHE A 12 10.62 3.45 -14.51
C PHE A 12 10.40 2.28 -13.53
N GLN A 13 9.54 1.30 -13.86
CA GLN A 13 9.22 0.20 -12.92
C GLN A 13 10.45 -0.61 -12.52
N ASP A 14 11.38 -0.81 -13.45
CA ASP A 14 12.63 -1.53 -13.19
C ASP A 14 13.68 -0.67 -12.45
N GLU A 15 13.50 0.65 -12.42
CA GLU A 15 14.39 1.60 -11.74
C GLU A 15 13.98 1.86 -10.29
N LEU A 16 12.77 1.43 -9.86
CA LEU A 16 12.32 1.60 -8.49
C LEU A 16 13.20 0.80 -7.51
N PRO A 17 13.64 1.40 -6.39
CA PRO A 17 14.42 0.69 -5.39
C PRO A 17 13.55 -0.40 -4.74
N PRO A 18 14.16 -1.51 -4.28
CA PRO A 18 13.48 -2.47 -3.41
C PRO A 18 12.94 -1.82 -2.14
N LEU A 19 11.88 -2.39 -1.57
CA LEU A 19 11.32 -1.95 -0.30
C LEU A 19 12.36 -2.19 0.82
N PRO A 20 12.83 -1.14 1.53
CA PRO A 20 13.82 -1.32 2.59
C PRO A 20 13.24 -2.10 3.78
N LEU A 21 14.10 -2.85 4.46
CA LEU A 21 13.78 -3.48 5.74
C LEU A 21 14.41 -2.65 6.88
N PRO A 22 13.62 -2.02 7.76
CA PRO A 22 14.15 -1.25 8.89
C PRO A 22 14.90 -2.15 9.90
N PRO A 23 15.93 -1.62 10.57
CA PRO A 23 16.55 -2.30 11.72
C PRO A 23 15.54 -2.59 12.83
N LEU A 24 15.76 -3.70 13.53
CA LEU A 24 14.87 -4.15 14.60
C LEU A 24 14.83 -3.15 15.77
N GLU A 25 15.98 -2.62 16.17
CA GLU A 25 16.13 -1.64 17.25
C GLU A 25 15.32 -0.38 16.95
N GLN A 26 15.48 0.17 15.73
CA GLN A 26 14.75 1.35 15.27
C GLN A 26 13.23 1.09 15.25
N THR A 27 12.83 -0.11 14.84
CA THR A 27 11.41 -0.51 14.78
C THR A 27 10.80 -0.56 16.18
N LEU A 28 11.51 -1.15 17.15
CA LEU A 28 11.06 -1.24 18.54
C LEU A 28 11.04 0.12 19.23
N GLU A 29 12.01 1.00 18.96
CA GLU A 29 12.01 2.37 19.48
C GLU A 29 10.76 3.14 19.02
N GLN A 30 10.43 3.07 17.72
CA GLN A 30 9.25 3.74 17.18
C GLN A 30 7.95 3.09 17.66
N TYR A 31 7.93 1.77 17.83
CA TYR A 31 6.81 1.05 18.43
C TYR A 31 6.53 1.56 19.85
N ILE A 32 7.53 1.60 20.73
CA ILE A 32 7.37 2.10 22.10
C ILE A 32 6.87 3.55 22.10
N LYS A 33 7.48 4.41 21.29
CA LYS A 33 7.06 5.82 21.16
C LYS A 33 5.60 5.95 20.71
N SER A 34 5.13 5.08 19.83
CA SER A 34 3.73 5.07 19.39
C SER A 34 2.75 4.60 20.48
N CYS A 35 3.23 3.82 21.45
CA CYS A 35 2.44 3.33 22.57
C CYS A 35 2.32 4.35 23.72
N GLU A 36 3.28 5.26 23.89
CA GLU A 36 3.29 6.26 24.98
C GLU A 36 1.96 7.01 25.18
N PRO A 37 1.26 7.52 24.14
CA PRO A 37 0.00 8.23 24.33
C PRO A 37 -1.20 7.32 24.63
N LEU A 38 -1.06 6.00 24.50
CA LEU A 38 -2.15 5.03 24.62
C LEU A 38 -2.13 4.26 25.94
N LEU A 39 -0.96 4.20 26.59
CA LEU A 39 -0.72 3.33 27.75
C LEU A 39 -0.59 4.11 29.05
N THR A 40 -1.03 3.51 30.15
CA THR A 40 -0.66 3.97 31.48
C THR A 40 0.84 3.77 31.74
N PRO A 41 1.45 4.45 32.71
CA PRO A 41 2.87 4.28 33.03
C PRO A 41 3.27 2.82 33.29
N SER A 42 2.44 2.08 34.04
CA SER A 42 2.68 0.67 34.36
C SER A 42 2.63 -0.23 33.10
N GLU A 43 1.70 0.02 32.19
CA GLU A 43 1.59 -0.73 30.93
C GLU A 43 2.74 -0.38 29.97
N LEU A 44 3.17 0.88 29.93
CA LEU A 44 4.30 1.32 29.13
C LEU A 44 5.61 0.68 29.63
N ASP A 45 5.84 0.64 30.94
CA ASP A 45 7.01 -0.02 31.54
C ASP A 45 7.03 -1.52 31.23
N HIS A 46 5.87 -2.18 31.33
CA HIS A 46 5.74 -3.57 30.92
C HIS A 46 6.05 -3.76 29.42
N THR A 47 5.51 -2.89 28.56
CA THR A 47 5.73 -2.96 27.10
C THR A 47 7.20 -2.76 26.75
N LYS A 48 7.89 -1.84 27.42
CA LYS A 48 9.34 -1.63 27.28
C LYS A 48 10.13 -2.87 27.67
N ALA A 49 9.77 -3.53 28.77
CA ALA A 49 10.41 -4.78 29.19
C ALA A 49 10.21 -5.89 28.14
N VAL A 50 8.99 -6.06 27.62
CA VAL A 50 8.70 -7.05 26.57
C VAL A 50 9.48 -6.75 25.28
N ALA A 51 9.55 -5.49 24.85
CA ALA A 51 10.32 -5.09 23.67
C ALA A 51 11.83 -5.35 23.86
N HIS A 52 12.35 -5.08 25.06
CA HIS A 52 13.73 -5.39 25.41
C HIS A 52 14.01 -6.91 25.36
N ASP A 53 13.12 -7.73 25.92
CA ASP A 53 13.27 -9.19 25.89
C ASP A 53 13.15 -9.74 24.47
N PHE A 54 12.29 -9.15 23.62
CA PHE A 54 12.19 -9.50 22.21
C PHE A 54 13.48 -9.18 21.46
N LEU A 55 14.03 -7.97 21.66
CA LEU A 55 15.28 -7.52 21.04
C LEU A 55 16.47 -8.41 21.41
N ASN A 56 16.55 -8.86 22.67
CA ASN A 56 17.63 -9.69 23.17
C ASN A 56 17.33 -11.21 23.12
N GLY A 57 16.18 -11.58 22.55
CA GLY A 57 15.67 -12.95 22.52
C GLY A 57 15.45 -13.44 21.10
N VAL A 58 14.20 -13.71 20.75
CA VAL A 58 13.82 -14.28 19.45
C VAL A 58 13.85 -13.26 18.30
N GLY A 59 13.78 -11.96 18.61
CA GLY A 59 13.69 -10.88 17.62
C GLY A 59 14.80 -10.91 16.56
N PRO A 60 16.09 -10.99 16.93
CA PRO A 60 17.18 -11.06 15.96
C PRO A 60 17.10 -12.26 15.00
N GLN A 61 16.59 -13.41 15.47
CA GLN A 61 16.41 -14.59 14.63
C GLN A 61 15.29 -14.37 13.60
N LEU A 62 14.17 -13.77 14.02
CA LEU A 62 13.07 -13.42 13.12
C LEU A 62 13.47 -12.32 12.12
N GLN A 63 14.23 -11.32 12.57
CA GLN A 63 14.77 -10.27 11.70
C GLN A 63 15.70 -10.85 10.64
N ALA A 64 16.53 -11.85 10.98
CA ALA A 64 17.40 -12.51 10.01
C ALA A 64 16.61 -13.26 8.92
N ILE A 65 15.53 -13.97 9.30
CA ILE A 65 14.62 -14.61 8.35
C ILE A 65 13.95 -13.57 7.44
N LEU A 66 13.54 -12.44 8.02
CA LEU A 66 12.92 -11.36 7.26
C LEU A 66 13.92 -10.68 6.31
N GLN A 67 15.19 -10.57 6.71
CA GLN A 67 16.26 -10.05 5.87
C GLN A 67 16.52 -10.96 4.67
N GLU A 68 16.56 -12.29 4.86
CA GLU A 68 16.71 -13.23 3.74
C GLU A 68 15.57 -13.08 2.70
N ARG A 69 14.34 -12.84 3.18
CA ARG A 69 13.21 -12.53 2.30
C ARG A 69 13.38 -11.18 1.59
N ALA A 70 13.81 -10.14 2.31
CA ALA A 70 14.05 -8.81 1.73
C ALA A 70 15.20 -8.79 0.71
N ASP A 71 16.18 -9.67 0.84
CA ASP A 71 17.29 -9.80 -0.09
C ASP A 71 16.87 -10.52 -1.39
N THR A 72 15.81 -11.32 -1.35
CA THR A 72 15.34 -12.13 -2.49
C THR A 72 14.13 -11.54 -3.22
N GLU A 73 13.38 -10.64 -2.58
CA GLU A 73 12.16 -10.03 -3.12
C GLU A 73 12.30 -8.50 -3.26
N ARG A 74 11.85 -7.92 -4.38
CA ARG A 74 11.82 -6.45 -4.54
C ARG A 74 10.86 -5.77 -3.55
N ASN A 75 9.82 -6.48 -3.12
CA ASN A 75 8.86 -6.03 -2.14
C ASN A 75 8.49 -7.19 -1.21
N TRP A 76 9.23 -7.31 -0.10
CA TRP A 76 9.14 -8.45 0.82
C TRP A 76 7.80 -8.58 1.55
N ILE A 77 6.97 -7.54 1.56
CA ILE A 77 5.67 -7.54 2.26
C ILE A 77 4.47 -7.69 1.33
N GLU A 78 4.64 -7.60 0.01
CA GLU A 78 3.52 -7.53 -0.96
C GLU A 78 2.55 -8.72 -0.81
N GLU A 79 3.09 -9.94 -0.91
CA GLU A 79 2.31 -11.18 -0.80
C GLU A 79 1.63 -11.32 0.57
N TRP A 80 2.37 -10.99 1.64
CA TRP A 80 1.85 -11.08 3.00
C TRP A 80 0.75 -10.05 3.26
N TRP A 81 0.91 -8.83 2.78
CA TRP A 81 -0.09 -7.78 2.91
C TRP A 81 -1.36 -8.16 2.15
N GLU A 82 -1.24 -8.59 0.89
CA GLU A 82 -2.39 -9.04 0.10
C GLU A 82 -3.12 -10.20 0.81
N THR A 83 -2.37 -11.20 1.26
CA THR A 83 -2.93 -12.40 1.89
C THR A 83 -3.58 -12.08 3.23
N PHE A 84 -2.83 -11.51 4.18
CA PHE A 84 -3.28 -11.40 5.56
C PHE A 84 -4.19 -10.19 5.80
N ALA A 85 -4.01 -9.09 5.06
CA ALA A 85 -4.86 -7.91 5.21
C ALA A 85 -6.18 -8.02 4.42
N TYR A 86 -6.21 -8.77 3.30
CA TYR A 86 -7.37 -8.78 2.40
C TYR A 86 -7.94 -10.16 2.06
N LEU A 87 -7.12 -11.13 1.63
CA LEU A 87 -7.63 -12.39 1.07
C LEU A 87 -8.02 -13.42 2.13
N GLN A 88 -7.35 -13.41 3.29
CA GLN A 88 -7.58 -14.34 4.38
C GLN A 88 -8.74 -13.92 5.32
N PRO A 89 -8.92 -12.64 5.68
CA PRO A 89 -10.00 -12.24 6.58
C PRO A 89 -11.38 -12.64 6.06
N ARG A 90 -12.25 -13.10 6.97
CA ARG A 90 -13.58 -13.67 6.64
C ARG A 90 -14.75 -12.73 6.94
N TYR A 91 -14.47 -11.53 7.44
CA TYR A 91 -15.51 -10.53 7.66
C TYR A 91 -16.02 -9.95 6.33
N PRO A 92 -17.25 -9.44 6.26
CA PRO A 92 -17.81 -8.91 5.02
C PRO A 92 -16.99 -7.74 4.47
N SER A 93 -16.49 -7.88 3.24
CA SER A 93 -15.65 -6.85 2.60
C SER A 93 -16.42 -5.56 2.29
N ALA A 94 -17.72 -5.65 2.02
CA ALA A 94 -18.55 -4.51 1.62
C ALA A 94 -18.53 -3.34 2.62
N ILE A 95 -18.40 -3.64 3.92
CA ILE A 95 -18.35 -2.63 4.99
C ILE A 95 -16.92 -2.41 5.48
N ASN A 96 -16.15 -3.49 5.63
CA ASN A 96 -14.89 -3.45 6.38
C ASN A 96 -13.65 -3.21 5.49
N ILE A 97 -13.75 -3.39 4.16
CA ILE A 97 -12.61 -3.28 3.23
C ILE A 97 -12.90 -2.29 2.11
N ASN A 98 -14.06 -2.40 1.47
CA ASN A 98 -14.38 -1.60 0.30
C ASN A 98 -14.49 -0.12 0.68
N TRP A 99 -13.86 0.73 -0.11
CA TRP A 99 -14.02 2.18 -0.03
C TRP A 99 -14.79 2.68 -1.26
N TYR A 100 -15.51 3.79 -1.09
CA TYR A 100 -16.17 4.48 -2.21
C TYR A 100 -15.90 5.98 -2.12
N GLY A 101 -15.72 6.60 -3.28
CA GLY A 101 -15.69 8.05 -3.42
C GLY A 101 -17.01 8.52 -4.01
N VAL A 102 -17.64 9.51 -3.39
CA VAL A 102 -18.74 10.21 -4.02
C VAL A 102 -18.15 11.35 -4.83
N LEU A 103 -18.57 11.39 -6.08
CA LEU A 103 -18.28 12.46 -7.01
C LEU A 103 -19.34 13.55 -6.76
N PRO A 104 -18.98 14.76 -6.21
CA PRO A 104 -19.95 15.82 -5.92
C PRO A 104 -20.22 16.74 -7.12
N GLY A 105 -21.50 17.09 -7.36
CA GLY A 105 -21.90 18.15 -8.29
C GLY A 105 -22.50 17.68 -9.62
N ASN A 106 -22.69 18.64 -10.53
CA ASN A 106 -23.15 18.43 -11.90
C ASN A 106 -21.93 18.19 -12.80
N TRP A 107 -21.86 17.02 -13.44
CA TRP A 107 -20.68 16.53 -14.19
C TRP A 107 -20.56 17.13 -15.60
N GLY A 108 -21.36 18.14 -15.89
CA GLY A 108 -21.47 18.75 -17.20
C GLY A 108 -21.97 20.18 -17.12
N PRO A 109 -22.07 20.87 -18.28
CA PRO A 109 -22.53 22.26 -18.33
C PRO A 109 -24.02 22.42 -18.03
N ARG A 110 -24.74 21.30 -17.86
CA ARG A 110 -26.19 21.23 -17.65
C ARG A 110 -26.52 19.97 -16.87
N ASP A 111 -27.75 19.95 -16.36
CA ASP A 111 -28.33 18.74 -15.79
C ASP A 111 -28.39 17.63 -16.84
N MET A 112 -28.05 16.44 -16.40
CA MET A 112 -28.02 15.23 -17.21
C MET A 112 -28.95 14.19 -16.60
N SER A 113 -29.64 13.43 -17.46
CA SER A 113 -30.30 12.21 -17.04
C SER A 113 -29.28 11.17 -16.57
N GLN A 114 -29.75 10.18 -15.81
CA GLN A 114 -28.92 9.06 -15.37
C GLN A 114 -28.24 8.35 -16.56
N CYS A 115 -28.97 8.14 -17.66
CA CYS A 115 -28.45 7.49 -18.86
C CYS A 115 -27.35 8.30 -19.55
N GLU A 116 -27.52 9.63 -19.67
CA GLU A 116 -26.49 10.50 -20.24
C GLU A 116 -25.22 10.47 -19.40
N ALA A 117 -25.32 10.67 -18.08
CA ALA A 117 -24.18 10.61 -17.19
C ALA A 117 -23.48 9.23 -17.26
N ALA A 118 -24.24 8.14 -17.16
CA ALA A 118 -23.70 6.78 -17.23
C ALA A 118 -22.97 6.51 -18.56
N SER A 119 -23.51 7.00 -19.68
CA SER A 119 -22.88 6.84 -21.00
C SER A 119 -21.52 7.55 -21.09
N ILE A 120 -21.43 8.78 -20.58
CA ILE A 120 -20.20 9.58 -20.57
C ILE A 120 -19.15 8.94 -19.67
N PHE A 121 -19.52 8.55 -18.45
CA PHE A 121 -18.61 7.90 -17.50
C PHE A 121 -18.09 6.56 -18.05
N THR A 122 -18.98 5.73 -18.58
CA THR A 122 -18.59 4.44 -19.17
C THR A 122 -17.64 4.64 -20.34
N HIS A 123 -17.93 5.60 -21.24
CA HIS A 123 -17.04 5.92 -22.34
C HIS A 123 -15.67 6.38 -21.86
N ALA A 124 -15.62 7.27 -20.86
CA ALA A 124 -14.37 7.78 -20.30
C ALA A 124 -13.52 6.67 -19.66
N ILE A 125 -14.13 5.77 -18.88
CA ILE A 125 -13.45 4.62 -18.26
C ILE A 125 -12.91 3.67 -19.32
N LEU A 126 -13.69 3.37 -20.36
CA LEU A 126 -13.23 2.52 -21.47
C LEU A 126 -12.07 3.14 -22.24
N LYS A 127 -12.09 4.46 -22.45
CA LYS A 127 -11.00 5.20 -23.08
C LYS A 127 -9.73 5.16 -22.22
N PHE A 128 -9.86 5.36 -20.91
CA PHE A 128 -8.74 5.20 -19.97
C PHE A 128 -8.14 3.80 -20.04
N ARG A 129 -8.99 2.76 -19.97
CA ARG A 129 -8.56 1.36 -20.10
C ARG A 129 -7.83 1.10 -21.41
N LYS A 130 -8.37 1.58 -22.54
CA LYS A 130 -7.73 1.45 -23.86
C LYS A 130 -6.34 2.06 -23.86
N ASN A 131 -6.22 3.31 -23.42
CA ASN A 131 -4.95 4.01 -23.36
C ASN A 131 -3.94 3.23 -22.50
N LEU A 132 -4.31 2.85 -21.27
CA LEU A 132 -3.44 2.11 -20.37
C LEU A 132 -2.90 0.81 -21.02
N LEU A 133 -3.78 0.03 -21.66
CA LEU A 133 -3.38 -1.22 -22.31
C LEU A 133 -2.49 -1.00 -23.54
N GLU A 134 -2.73 0.06 -24.32
CA GLU A 134 -1.88 0.40 -25.46
C GLU A 134 -0.46 0.80 -25.03
N TYR A 135 -0.32 1.52 -23.92
CA TYR A 135 0.98 1.93 -23.38
C TYR A 135 1.73 0.79 -22.67
N VAL A 136 1.02 -0.20 -22.10
CA VAL A 136 1.63 -1.40 -21.49
C VAL A 136 2.12 -2.40 -22.55
N LYS A 137 1.43 -2.51 -23.69
CA LYS A 137 1.79 -3.47 -24.76
C LYS A 137 2.99 -3.05 -25.62
N LYS A 138 3.40 -1.77 -25.58
CA LYS A 138 4.63 -1.28 -26.26
C LYS A 138 5.90 -1.63 -25.46
N LYS A 139 6.05 -2.92 -25.12
CA LYS A 139 7.36 -3.49 -24.75
C LYS A 139 8.25 -3.56 -25.99
#